data_AF-A0A7S2C5J9-F1
#
_entry.id   AF-A0A7S2C5J9-F1
#
_cell.length_a   1.000
_cell.length_b   1.000
_cell.length_c   1.000
_cell.angle_alpha   90.00
_cell.angle_beta   90.00
_cell.angle_gamma   90.00
#
_symmetry.space_group_name_H-M   'P 1'
#
loop_
_entity.id
_entity.type
_entity.pdbx_description
1 polymer ?
#
loop_
_entity_poly.entity_id
_entity_poly.type
_entity_poly.pdbx_seq_one_letter_code
_entity_poly.pdbx_strand_id
1 'polypeptide(L)'
;MISKINSNKQDPKKKEKEEKKKARRAKAESEATEGEAKAEDEEKKGTDEGHHQIPPGLVAENYPSCSGYIQIAKRAHDLTLSDNFNLFIIGCICLAGVLVGIQTYDDNEWVPMKDRSFFIFLEGVDVVILIIFSLEVILKIFAEGAKPWRYWVGPEWNWNNFDFFIVILSLPDGPMTMISSGEGGGSQVKLLRLMRLMRIAKIVRKVPQLQMIVMGLIGGMKSIGYIVLLLFLVFYLFAIAGIMWFRENDPWHFRSLDIALLTLFRCATLEDWTDVMYTNMYGCDVYGYGHSLSGGPGIAEMCTKKGPDGFGQLLVVIYFLIFVTIGALVLLTLFIGVVTTSMEEATQDMKAALEVEKMVGDIMVEHSMAKEMVDIYRVVFSMLDLDDGGTIEEQELIIGLKSTGRHFNEEEMTRKFSEVDEDGSGEIDFAEFLMFMIKVKQQVNQDQWVGEVGGPSERIDEEAVDDGDGDEDGDEDGDENED
;
A
#
# COMPACT_ATOMS: atom_id res chain seq x y z
N MET A 1 -58.69 -5.27 51.13
CA MET A 1 -59.44 -5.09 49.87
C MET A 1 -58.46 -4.94 48.72
N ILE A 2 -58.45 -5.95 47.84
CA ILE A 2 -58.24 -5.90 46.38
C ILE A 2 -56.86 -5.48 45.83
N SER A 3 -56.00 -6.50 45.68
CA SER A 3 -55.35 -6.95 44.42
C SER A 3 -55.09 -5.92 43.30
N LYS A 4 -53.82 -5.56 43.08
CA LYS A 4 -53.31 -5.06 41.80
C LYS A 4 -52.84 -6.25 40.94
N ILE A 5 -53.60 -6.57 39.88
CA ILE A 5 -53.16 -7.45 38.80
C ILE A 5 -52.93 -6.61 37.54
N ASN A 6 -51.79 -6.89 36.95
CA ASN A 6 -51.19 -6.41 35.71
C ASN A 6 -52.11 -6.58 34.48
N SER A 7 -52.10 -5.65 33.52
CA SER A 7 -52.19 -6.02 32.09
C SER A 7 -51.57 -4.94 31.20
N ASN A 8 -50.32 -5.20 30.83
CA ASN A 8 -49.60 -4.55 29.76
C ASN A 8 -50.17 -5.04 28.41
N LYS A 9 -51.16 -4.32 27.85
CA LYS A 9 -51.64 -4.55 26.47
C LYS A 9 -50.82 -3.67 25.52
N GLN A 10 -49.70 -4.20 25.03
CA GLN A 10 -49.06 -3.65 23.84
C GLN A 10 -49.96 -3.90 22.63
N ASP A 11 -50.21 -2.83 21.88
CA ASP A 11 -51.08 -2.79 20.71
C ASP A 11 -50.61 -3.79 19.63
N PRO A 12 -51.42 -4.81 19.28
CA PRO A 12 -51.00 -5.91 18.38
C PRO A 12 -50.55 -5.42 17.00
N LYS A 13 -51.08 -4.29 16.52
CA LYS A 13 -50.66 -3.69 15.24
C LYS A 13 -49.24 -3.13 15.27
N LYS A 14 -48.75 -2.71 16.44
CA LYS A 14 -47.41 -2.15 16.61
C LYS A 14 -46.36 -3.28 16.63
N LYS A 15 -46.70 -4.41 17.25
CA LYS A 15 -45.87 -5.61 17.30
C LYS A 15 -45.69 -6.25 15.92
N GLU A 16 -46.76 -6.32 15.13
CA GLU A 16 -46.71 -6.82 13.74
C GLU A 16 -45.84 -5.95 12.83
N LYS A 17 -45.87 -4.62 13.01
CA LYS A 17 -45.04 -3.68 12.23
C LYS A 17 -43.55 -3.80 12.57
N GLU A 18 -43.22 -4.04 13.84
CA GLU A 18 -41.86 -4.30 14.29
C GLU A 18 -41.33 -5.65 13.78
N GLU A 19 -42.14 -6.69 13.79
CA GLU A 19 -41.77 -8.00 13.25
C GLU A 19 -41.51 -7.95 11.73
N LYS A 20 -42.37 -7.24 10.96
CA LYS A 20 -42.13 -7.02 9.52
C LYS A 20 -40.87 -6.21 9.24
N LYS A 21 -40.52 -5.24 10.10
CA LYS A 21 -39.28 -4.45 9.97
C LYS A 21 -38.04 -5.29 10.31
N LYS A 22 -38.11 -6.16 11.33
CA LYS A 22 -37.05 -7.11 11.66
C LYS A 22 -36.84 -8.15 10.55
N ALA A 23 -37.93 -8.68 9.98
CA ALA A 23 -37.85 -9.64 8.88
C ALA A 23 -37.21 -9.02 7.61
N ARG A 24 -37.52 -7.75 7.30
CA ARG A 24 -36.86 -7.03 6.19
C ARG A 24 -35.37 -6.78 6.42
N ARG A 25 -34.96 -6.47 7.66
CA ARG A 25 -33.53 -6.31 8.01
C ARG A 25 -32.78 -7.63 7.94
N ALA A 26 -33.34 -8.71 8.48
CA ALA A 26 -32.74 -10.04 8.40
C ALA A 26 -32.59 -10.53 6.96
N LYS A 27 -33.56 -10.19 6.08
CA LYS A 27 -33.47 -10.52 4.64
C LYS A 27 -32.39 -9.70 3.93
N ALA A 28 -32.25 -8.41 4.26
CA ALA A 28 -31.18 -7.58 3.72
C ALA A 28 -29.79 -8.01 4.20
N GLU A 29 -29.66 -8.42 5.47
CA GLU A 29 -28.42 -8.99 6.02
C GLU A 29 -28.08 -10.33 5.34
N SER A 30 -29.07 -11.22 5.12
CA SER A 30 -28.81 -12.48 4.43
C SER A 30 -28.40 -12.28 2.97
N GLU A 31 -29.07 -11.37 2.26
CA GLU A 31 -28.74 -11.02 0.87
C GLU A 31 -27.36 -10.34 0.77
N ALA A 32 -26.96 -9.55 1.78
CA ALA A 32 -25.61 -8.98 1.86
C ALA A 32 -24.53 -10.05 2.09
N THR A 33 -24.72 -10.96 3.05
CA THR A 33 -23.76 -12.07 3.27
C THR A 33 -23.68 -13.05 2.09
N GLU A 34 -24.77 -13.24 1.35
CA GLU A 34 -24.77 -14.10 0.15
C GLU A 34 -24.10 -13.40 -1.04
N GLY A 35 -24.17 -12.06 -1.10
CA GLY A 35 -23.40 -11.21 -2.00
C GLY A 35 -21.90 -11.21 -1.67
N GLU A 36 -21.53 -11.10 -0.40
CA GLU A 36 -20.14 -11.19 0.08
C GLU A 36 -19.52 -12.57 -0.20
N ALA A 37 -20.26 -13.66 0.04
CA ALA A 37 -19.77 -15.02 -0.24
C ALA A 37 -19.59 -15.30 -1.74
N LYS A 38 -20.44 -14.72 -2.60
CA LYS A 38 -20.28 -14.80 -4.06
C LYS A 38 -19.15 -13.89 -4.56
N ALA A 39 -18.99 -12.72 -3.96
CA ALA A 39 -17.88 -11.83 -4.24
C ALA A 39 -16.54 -12.48 -3.85
N GLU A 40 -16.45 -13.21 -2.73
CA GLU A 40 -15.24 -13.96 -2.34
C GLU A 40 -14.92 -15.14 -3.29
N ASP A 41 -15.94 -15.82 -3.84
CA ASP A 41 -15.75 -16.91 -4.80
C ASP A 41 -15.43 -16.42 -6.23
N GLU A 42 -15.87 -15.20 -6.60
CA GLU A 42 -15.47 -14.52 -7.85
C GLU A 42 -14.12 -13.81 -7.71
N GLU A 43 -13.78 -13.26 -6.55
CA GLU A 43 -12.47 -12.68 -6.23
C GLU A 43 -11.38 -13.77 -6.38
N LYS A 44 -11.61 -15.00 -5.90
CA LYS A 44 -10.69 -16.14 -6.14
C LYS A 44 -10.51 -16.55 -7.60
N LYS A 45 -11.41 -16.13 -8.51
CA LYS A 45 -11.29 -16.40 -9.96
C LYS A 45 -10.80 -15.20 -10.75
N GLY A 46 -10.96 -13.98 -10.23
CA GLY A 46 -10.55 -12.73 -10.88
C GLY A 46 -9.20 -12.17 -10.42
N THR A 47 -8.67 -12.57 -9.25
CA THR A 47 -7.47 -11.95 -8.67
C THR A 47 -6.13 -12.61 -9.00
N ASP A 48 -6.07 -13.70 -9.78
CA ASP A 48 -4.79 -14.39 -10.07
C ASP A 48 -4.02 -13.82 -11.27
N GLU A 49 -4.65 -12.99 -12.13
CA GLU A 49 -3.96 -12.41 -13.29
C GLU A 49 -3.56 -10.94 -13.09
N GLY A 50 -2.58 -10.73 -12.20
CA GLY A 50 -1.90 -9.45 -12.03
C GLY A 50 -1.41 -8.89 -13.37
N HIS A 51 -1.80 -7.65 -13.67
CA HIS A 51 -1.40 -6.87 -14.84
C HIS A 51 0.07 -7.07 -15.21
N HIS A 52 0.34 -7.69 -16.37
CA HIS A 52 1.68 -7.71 -16.95
C HIS A 52 1.61 -7.18 -18.38
N GLN A 53 1.70 -5.86 -18.51
CA GLN A 53 2.09 -5.23 -19.77
C GLN A 53 3.39 -5.91 -20.24
N ILE A 54 3.36 -6.52 -21.42
CA ILE A 54 4.52 -7.19 -22.01
C ILE A 54 5.69 -6.21 -22.00
N PRO A 55 6.79 -6.51 -21.28
CA PRO A 55 7.96 -5.64 -21.26
C PRO A 55 8.36 -5.16 -22.66
N PRO A 56 8.66 -3.86 -22.85
CA PRO A 56 9.08 -3.35 -24.16
C PRO A 56 10.35 -4.04 -24.67
N GLY A 57 11.13 -4.68 -23.79
CA GLY A 57 12.27 -5.52 -24.15
C GLY A 57 11.91 -6.90 -24.74
N LEU A 58 10.64 -7.31 -24.74
CA LEU A 58 10.14 -8.55 -25.33
C LEU A 58 9.47 -8.35 -26.71
N VAL A 59 9.33 -7.11 -27.18
CA VAL A 59 8.77 -6.80 -28.50
C VAL A 59 9.83 -7.13 -29.57
N ALA A 60 9.69 -8.29 -30.20
CA ALA A 60 10.67 -8.85 -31.14
C ALA A 60 10.91 -7.98 -32.38
N GLU A 61 9.91 -7.18 -32.79
CA GLU A 61 10.01 -6.23 -33.91
C GLU A 61 11.06 -5.15 -33.69
N ASN A 62 11.31 -4.78 -32.43
CA ASN A 62 12.31 -3.76 -32.08
C ASN A 62 13.76 -4.31 -32.10
N TYR A 63 13.95 -5.64 -32.14
CA TYR A 63 15.25 -6.29 -31.94
C TYR A 63 15.42 -7.58 -32.78
N PRO A 64 15.46 -7.48 -34.12
CA PRO A 64 15.49 -8.64 -35.02
C PRO A 64 16.75 -9.53 -34.89
N SER A 65 17.89 -8.96 -34.48
CA SER A 65 19.16 -9.69 -34.29
C SER A 65 19.18 -10.62 -33.07
N CYS A 66 18.22 -10.47 -32.14
CA CYS A 66 18.15 -11.21 -30.88
C CYS A 66 16.88 -12.08 -30.76
N SER A 67 16.23 -12.40 -31.89
CA SER A 67 14.93 -13.09 -31.93
C SER A 67 14.88 -14.39 -31.11
N GLY A 68 15.93 -15.22 -31.15
CA GLY A 68 15.99 -16.48 -30.38
C GLY A 68 16.07 -16.25 -28.86
N TYR A 69 16.84 -15.26 -28.41
CA TYR A 69 16.92 -14.87 -26.99
C TYR A 69 15.58 -14.29 -26.51
N ILE A 70 14.94 -13.46 -27.33
CA ILE A 70 13.64 -12.84 -27.00
C ILE A 70 12.55 -13.89 -26.85
N GLN A 71 12.57 -14.97 -27.64
CA GLN A 71 11.63 -16.09 -27.46
C GLN A 71 11.83 -16.83 -26.13
N ILE A 72 13.08 -17.00 -25.70
CA ILE A 72 13.39 -17.61 -24.39
C ILE A 72 12.97 -16.66 -23.27
N ALA A 73 13.25 -15.37 -23.40
CA ALA A 73 12.83 -14.35 -22.45
C ALA A 73 11.30 -14.26 -22.32
N LYS A 74 10.54 -14.42 -23.42
CA LYS A 74 9.07 -14.51 -23.39
C LYS A 74 8.60 -15.71 -22.57
N ARG A 75 9.17 -16.90 -22.82
CA ARG A 75 8.83 -18.08 -22.03
C ARG A 75 9.20 -17.93 -20.55
N ALA A 76 10.32 -17.26 -20.25
CA ALA A 76 10.71 -16.96 -18.88
C ALA A 76 9.71 -16.00 -18.22
N HIS A 77 9.26 -14.97 -18.94
CA HIS A 77 8.23 -14.05 -18.51
C HIS A 77 6.89 -14.77 -18.22
N ASP A 78 6.44 -15.61 -19.15
CA ASP A 78 5.21 -16.40 -18.98
C ASP A 78 5.32 -17.37 -17.79
N LEU A 79 6.51 -17.95 -17.56
CA LEU A 79 6.76 -18.80 -16.41
C LEU A 79 6.72 -18.01 -15.09
N THR A 80 7.33 -16.82 -15.04
CA THR A 80 7.33 -15.98 -13.83
C THR A 80 5.93 -15.48 -13.46
N LEU A 81 5.05 -15.42 -14.45
CA LEU A 81 3.65 -15.05 -14.30
C LEU A 81 2.76 -16.18 -13.78
N SER A 82 3.11 -17.43 -14.06
CA SER A 82 2.23 -18.56 -13.75
C SER A 82 1.95 -18.73 -12.26
N ASP A 83 0.67 -18.93 -11.92
CA ASP A 83 0.20 -19.11 -10.54
C ASP A 83 0.86 -20.30 -9.87
N ASN A 84 1.09 -21.38 -10.64
CA ASN A 84 1.81 -22.56 -10.16
C ASN A 84 3.24 -22.25 -9.74
N PHE A 85 3.95 -21.40 -10.49
CA PHE A 85 5.29 -20.95 -10.13
C PHE A 85 5.24 -20.04 -8.89
N ASN A 86 4.29 -19.10 -8.85
CA ASN A 86 4.11 -18.22 -7.70
C ASN A 86 3.78 -19.00 -6.41
N LEU A 87 2.85 -19.94 -6.47
CA LEU A 87 2.48 -20.82 -5.37
C LEU A 87 3.66 -21.68 -4.90
N PHE A 88 4.47 -22.19 -5.83
CA PHE A 88 5.68 -22.92 -5.51
C PHE A 88 6.69 -22.05 -4.75
N ILE A 89 6.93 -20.82 -5.19
CA ILE A 89 7.82 -19.88 -4.51
C ILE A 89 7.28 -19.52 -3.12
N ILE A 90 5.97 -19.28 -2.97
CA ILE A 90 5.33 -19.05 -1.66
C ILE A 90 5.56 -20.26 -0.73
N GLY A 91 5.35 -21.48 -1.24
CA GLY A 91 5.63 -22.71 -0.49
C GLY A 91 7.07 -22.79 -0.01
N CYS A 92 8.04 -22.42 -0.86
CA CYS A 92 9.45 -22.35 -0.49
C CYS A 92 9.72 -21.29 0.59
N ILE A 93 9.08 -20.11 0.52
CA ILE A 93 9.19 -19.06 1.54
C ILE A 93 8.67 -19.56 2.90
N CYS A 94 7.48 -20.18 2.91
CA CYS A 94 6.89 -20.74 4.12
C CYS A 94 7.77 -21.84 4.73
N LEU A 95 8.27 -22.77 3.90
CA LEU A 95 9.21 -23.81 4.33
C LEU A 95 10.48 -23.18 4.92
N ALA A 96 11.04 -22.16 4.27
CA ALA A 96 12.22 -21.45 4.74
C ALA A 96 12.01 -20.76 6.09
N GLY A 97 10.81 -20.26 6.37
CA GLY A 97 10.44 -19.68 7.66
C GLY A 97 10.34 -20.74 8.76
N VAL A 98 9.69 -21.87 8.48
CA VAL A 98 9.59 -23.01 9.41
C VAL A 98 10.98 -23.54 9.75
N LEU A 99 11.86 -23.69 8.75
CA LEU A 99 13.24 -24.17 8.95
C LEU A 99 14.02 -23.27 9.91
N VAL A 100 13.93 -21.94 9.79
CA VAL A 100 14.61 -21.02 10.71
C VAL A 100 14.07 -21.17 12.14
N GLY A 101 12.75 -21.32 12.28
CA GLY A 101 12.14 -21.59 13.59
C GLY A 101 12.68 -22.85 14.25
N ILE A 102 12.84 -23.94 13.49
CA ILE A 102 13.41 -25.20 13.98
C ILE A 102 14.89 -25.01 14.37
N GLN A 103 15.66 -24.28 13.56
CA GLN A 103 17.09 -24.01 13.81
C GLN A 103 17.34 -23.03 14.96
N THR A 104 16.34 -22.28 15.43
CA THR A 104 16.52 -21.31 16.52
C THR A 104 16.90 -21.98 17.85
N TYR A 105 16.52 -23.24 18.04
CA TYR A 105 16.86 -24.02 19.23
C TYR A 105 18.25 -24.67 19.19
N ASP A 106 19.09 -24.36 18.18
CA ASP A 106 20.42 -24.93 17.95
C ASP A 106 21.53 -24.36 18.86
N ASP A 107 21.20 -23.50 19.83
CA ASP A 107 22.17 -23.05 20.85
C ASP A 107 22.31 -24.07 21.98
N ASN A 108 22.93 -25.20 21.63
CA ASN A 108 23.88 -26.02 22.40
C ASN A 108 23.85 -25.92 23.94
N GLU A 109 23.09 -26.83 24.57
CA GLU A 109 23.55 -27.55 25.79
C GLU A 109 22.80 -28.89 26.03
N TRP A 110 21.64 -29.12 25.38
CA TRP A 110 20.75 -30.25 25.70
C TRP A 110 20.40 -31.22 24.56
N VAL A 111 20.94 -31.04 23.34
CA VAL A 111 20.55 -31.86 22.18
C VAL A 111 21.50 -33.05 21.99
N PRO A 112 21.02 -34.32 22.05
CA PRO A 112 21.87 -35.50 21.90
C PRO A 112 22.53 -35.60 20.51
N MET A 113 23.71 -36.23 20.47
CA MET A 113 24.56 -36.47 19.29
C MET A 113 23.86 -37.09 18.06
N LYS A 114 22.63 -37.60 18.20
CA LYS A 114 21.78 -38.17 17.14
C LYS A 114 21.21 -37.11 16.18
N ASP A 115 21.13 -35.85 16.59
CA ASP A 115 20.45 -34.79 15.81
C ASP A 115 21.40 -34.01 14.88
N ARG A 116 22.72 -34.24 14.94
CA ARG A 116 23.69 -33.53 14.08
C ARG A 116 23.45 -33.81 12.58
N SER A 117 23.07 -35.03 12.21
CA SER A 117 22.71 -35.38 10.83
C SER A 117 21.44 -34.68 10.36
N PHE A 118 20.49 -34.44 11.28
CA PHE A 118 19.27 -33.69 10.99
C PHE A 118 19.60 -32.22 10.72
N PHE A 119 20.43 -31.58 11.53
CA PHE A 119 20.85 -30.18 11.29
C PHE A 119 21.65 -30.00 9.99
N ILE A 120 22.54 -30.94 9.66
CA ILE A 120 23.25 -30.94 8.36
C ILE A 120 22.27 -31.06 7.19
N PHE A 121 21.22 -31.89 7.34
CA PHE A 121 20.16 -31.98 6.34
C PHE A 121 19.39 -30.65 6.21
N LEU A 122 19.01 -30.01 7.33
CA LEU A 122 18.32 -28.73 7.31
C LEU A 122 19.15 -27.62 6.64
N GLU A 123 20.46 -27.59 6.91
CA GLU A 123 21.40 -26.67 6.24
C GLU A 123 21.45 -26.93 4.72
N GLY A 124 21.45 -28.19 4.31
CA GLY A 124 21.34 -28.55 2.90
C GLY A 124 20.05 -28.05 2.25
N VAL A 125 18.92 -28.15 2.96
CA VAL A 125 17.63 -27.62 2.47
C VAL A 125 17.65 -26.09 2.35
N ASP A 126 18.27 -25.37 3.28
CA ASP A 126 18.44 -23.91 3.19
C ASP A 126 19.25 -23.51 1.94
N VAL A 127 20.30 -24.25 1.60
CA VAL A 127 21.08 -24.01 0.38
C VAL A 127 20.22 -24.25 -0.87
N VAL A 128 19.40 -25.29 -0.89
CA VAL A 128 18.46 -25.54 -2.01
C VAL A 128 17.46 -24.40 -2.16
N ILE A 129 16.87 -23.92 -1.06
CA ILE A 129 15.94 -22.78 -1.07
C ILE A 129 16.63 -21.51 -1.56
N LEU A 130 17.86 -21.25 -1.14
CA LEU A 130 18.66 -20.13 -1.61
C LEU A 130 18.92 -20.19 -3.12
N ILE A 131 19.22 -21.39 -3.65
CA ILE A 131 19.37 -21.61 -5.08
C ILE A 131 18.05 -21.32 -5.80
N ILE A 132 16.91 -21.78 -5.28
CA ILE A 132 15.58 -21.50 -5.85
C ILE A 132 15.34 -19.99 -5.93
N PHE A 133 15.59 -19.22 -4.85
CA PHE A 133 15.43 -17.77 -4.87
C PHE A 133 16.42 -17.05 -5.78
N SER A 134 17.65 -17.57 -5.90
CA SER A 134 18.64 -17.03 -6.83
C SER A 134 18.18 -17.23 -8.27
N LEU A 135 17.65 -18.42 -8.59
CA LEU A 135 17.08 -18.72 -9.91
C LEU A 135 15.83 -17.89 -10.19
N GLU A 136 14.96 -17.66 -9.21
CA GLU A 136 13.80 -16.76 -9.34
C GLU A 136 14.23 -15.36 -9.80
N VAL A 137 15.22 -14.77 -9.10
CA VAL A 137 15.76 -13.44 -9.44
C VAL A 137 16.37 -13.42 -10.84
N ILE A 138 17.17 -14.43 -11.18
CA ILE A 138 17.78 -14.57 -12.51
C ILE A 138 16.70 -14.66 -13.60
N LEU A 139 15.66 -15.48 -13.38
CA LEU A 139 14.54 -15.63 -14.31
C LEU A 139 13.79 -14.31 -14.50
N LYS A 140 13.53 -13.54 -13.43
CA LYS A 140 12.89 -12.22 -13.53
C LYS A 140 13.75 -11.21 -14.30
N ILE A 141 15.07 -11.23 -14.13
CA ILE A 141 15.98 -10.37 -14.91
C ILE A 141 15.93 -10.74 -16.40
N PHE A 142 15.90 -12.03 -16.73
CA PHE A 142 15.76 -12.50 -18.11
C PHE A 142 14.38 -12.20 -18.71
N ALA A 143 13.32 -12.21 -17.90
CA ALA A 143 11.96 -11.91 -18.33
C ALA A 143 11.80 -10.48 -18.88
N GLU A 144 12.66 -9.53 -18.51
CA GLU A 144 12.66 -8.16 -19.07
C GLU A 144 13.24 -8.08 -20.51
N GLY A 145 13.77 -9.19 -21.05
CA GLY A 145 14.21 -9.31 -22.44
C GLY A 145 15.44 -8.46 -22.77
N ALA A 146 15.34 -7.64 -23.82
CA ALA A 146 16.45 -6.81 -24.33
C ALA A 146 16.83 -5.63 -23.41
N LYS A 147 16.05 -5.37 -22.35
CA LYS A 147 16.28 -4.28 -21.39
C LYS A 147 16.34 -4.80 -19.95
N PRO A 148 17.32 -5.65 -19.58
CA PRO A 148 17.39 -6.29 -18.26
C PRO A 148 17.53 -5.28 -17.12
N TRP A 149 18.08 -4.09 -17.36
CA TRP A 149 18.16 -3.00 -16.38
C TRP A 149 16.78 -2.56 -15.85
N ARG A 150 15.69 -2.82 -16.58
CA ARG A 150 14.32 -2.55 -16.14
C ARG A 150 13.91 -3.34 -14.89
N TYR A 151 14.60 -4.44 -14.57
CA TYR A 151 14.42 -5.12 -13.28
C TYR A 151 14.64 -4.18 -12.09
N TRP A 152 15.64 -3.27 -12.17
CA TRP A 152 16.02 -2.35 -11.09
C TRP A 152 15.40 -0.95 -11.19
N VAL A 153 14.73 -0.62 -12.31
CA VAL A 153 14.23 0.76 -12.59
C VAL A 153 12.78 0.75 -13.13
N GLY A 154 12.20 -0.42 -13.35
CA GLY A 154 10.82 -0.58 -13.84
C GLY A 154 9.77 -0.30 -12.77
N PRO A 155 8.48 -0.51 -13.10
CA PRO A 155 7.38 -0.27 -12.16
C PRO A 155 7.55 -1.02 -10.83
N GLU A 156 8.05 -2.26 -10.92
CA GLU A 156 8.23 -3.17 -9.79
C GLU A 156 9.61 -3.03 -9.09
N TRP A 157 10.35 -1.94 -9.34
CA TRP A 157 11.75 -1.82 -8.93
C TRP A 157 11.99 -1.96 -7.43
N ASN A 158 11.11 -1.38 -6.60
CA ASN A 158 11.20 -1.43 -5.13
C ASN A 158 11.26 -2.88 -4.64
N TRP A 159 10.35 -3.71 -5.13
CA TRP A 159 10.21 -5.11 -4.73
C TRP A 159 11.28 -6.01 -5.35
N ASN A 160 11.65 -5.74 -6.60
CA ASN A 160 12.72 -6.47 -7.26
C ASN A 160 14.08 -6.20 -6.58
N ASN A 161 14.36 -4.95 -6.22
CA ASN A 161 15.57 -4.59 -5.48
C ASN A 161 15.58 -5.19 -4.07
N PHE A 162 14.43 -5.22 -3.40
CA PHE A 162 14.28 -5.92 -2.13
C PHE A 162 14.60 -7.42 -2.29
N ASP A 163 13.95 -8.12 -3.22
CA ASP A 163 14.17 -9.53 -3.51
C ASP A 163 15.65 -9.85 -3.80
N PHE A 164 16.29 -9.00 -4.62
CA PHE A 164 17.70 -9.09 -4.98
C PHE A 164 18.61 -8.92 -3.76
N PHE A 165 18.33 -7.94 -2.92
CA PHE A 165 19.09 -7.69 -1.70
C PHE A 165 18.97 -8.85 -0.70
N ILE A 166 17.78 -9.42 -0.53
CA ILE A 166 17.57 -10.62 0.30
C ILE A 166 18.44 -11.79 -0.17
N VAL A 167 18.51 -12.02 -1.49
CA VAL A 167 19.33 -13.10 -2.05
C VAL A 167 20.81 -12.84 -1.78
N ILE A 168 21.31 -11.62 -2.05
CA ILE A 168 22.71 -11.25 -1.83
C ILE A 168 23.11 -11.41 -0.36
N LEU A 169 22.30 -10.93 0.57
CA LEU A 169 22.58 -11.05 2.01
C LEU A 169 22.53 -12.49 2.51
N SER A 170 21.79 -13.36 1.82
CA SER A 170 21.66 -14.76 2.19
C SER A 170 22.80 -15.64 1.66
N LEU A 171 23.67 -15.12 0.78
CA LEU A 171 24.80 -15.86 0.23
C LEU A 171 25.84 -16.17 1.33
N PRO A 172 26.32 -17.43 1.45
CA PRO A 172 27.28 -17.82 2.49
C PRO A 172 28.64 -17.11 2.36
N ASP A 173 29.05 -16.71 1.15
CA ASP A 173 30.26 -15.92 0.87
C ASP A 173 29.95 -14.44 0.52
N GLY A 174 28.76 -13.96 0.90
CA GLY A 174 28.31 -12.61 0.59
C GLY A 174 29.06 -11.51 1.36
N PRO A 175 28.68 -10.23 1.15
CA PRO A 175 29.25 -9.07 1.85
C PRO A 175 29.26 -9.24 3.38
N MET A 176 28.29 -10.01 3.88
CA MET A 176 28.05 -10.30 5.28
C MET A 176 29.18 -11.11 5.94
N THR A 177 29.80 -12.04 5.20
CA THR A 177 30.90 -12.89 5.68
C THR A 177 32.25 -12.13 5.67
N MET A 178 32.38 -11.13 4.80
CA MET A 178 33.48 -10.16 4.85
C MET A 178 33.39 -9.22 6.05
N ILE A 179 32.19 -8.83 6.48
CA ILE A 179 32.00 -7.98 7.67
C ILE A 179 32.27 -8.79 8.96
N SER A 180 31.92 -10.08 8.97
CA SER A 180 32.08 -10.95 10.14
C SER A 180 33.45 -11.59 10.29
N SER A 181 34.35 -11.45 9.31
CA SER A 181 35.75 -11.92 9.38
C SER A 181 36.70 -10.92 10.06
N GLY A 182 36.19 -9.77 10.53
CA GLY A 182 36.90 -8.88 11.45
C GLY A 182 37.04 -9.47 12.86
N GLU A 183 38.09 -9.06 13.58
CA GLU A 183 38.37 -9.38 14.99
C GLU A 183 37.19 -8.98 15.89
N GLY A 184 36.21 -9.88 16.08
CA GLY A 184 34.98 -9.65 16.85
C GLY A 184 33.67 -10.23 16.27
N GLY A 185 33.70 -10.77 15.05
CA GLY A 185 32.48 -11.13 14.31
C GLY A 185 31.69 -12.37 14.78
N GLY A 186 32.20 -13.19 15.70
CA GLY A 186 31.54 -14.45 16.10
C GLY A 186 30.13 -14.29 16.70
N SER A 187 29.89 -13.21 17.47
CA SER A 187 28.55 -12.88 18.00
C SER A 187 27.64 -12.27 16.92
N GLN A 188 28.22 -11.50 16.00
CA GLN A 188 27.48 -10.86 14.91
C GLN A 188 26.99 -11.89 13.89
N VAL A 189 27.73 -12.97 13.61
CA VAL A 189 27.28 -14.05 12.71
C VAL A 189 25.91 -14.63 13.11
N LYS A 190 25.59 -14.72 14.41
CA LYS A 190 24.27 -15.19 14.87
C LYS A 190 23.15 -14.21 14.53
N LEU A 191 23.35 -12.91 14.74
CA LEU A 191 22.39 -11.86 14.37
C LEU A 191 22.17 -11.84 12.84
N LEU A 192 23.24 -12.08 12.07
CA LEU A 192 23.20 -12.04 10.61
C LEU A 192 22.48 -13.27 10.02
N ARG A 193 22.41 -14.39 10.74
CA ARG A 193 21.52 -15.51 10.37
C ARG A 193 20.05 -15.13 10.47
N LEU A 194 19.68 -14.18 11.35
CA LEU A 194 18.30 -13.67 11.44
C LEU A 194 17.89 -12.89 10.20
N MET A 195 18.85 -12.32 9.44
CA MET A 195 18.53 -11.64 8.18
C MET A 195 17.93 -12.58 7.13
N ARG A 196 18.15 -13.90 7.26
CA ARG A 196 17.45 -14.89 6.46
C ARG A 196 15.94 -14.89 6.73
N LEU A 197 15.47 -14.50 7.92
CA LEU A 197 14.03 -14.31 8.19
C LEU A 197 13.42 -13.24 7.31
N MET A 198 14.20 -12.27 6.83
CA MET A 198 13.69 -11.24 5.92
C MET A 198 13.17 -11.85 4.60
N ARG A 199 13.58 -13.07 4.22
CA ARG A 199 12.96 -13.77 3.08
C ARG A 199 11.48 -14.09 3.28
N ILE A 200 11.00 -14.17 4.52
CA ILE A 200 9.56 -14.31 4.84
C ILE A 200 8.81 -13.06 4.39
N ALA A 201 9.43 -11.87 4.46
CA ALA A 201 8.79 -10.62 4.02
C ALA A 201 8.47 -10.62 2.50
N LYS A 202 9.08 -11.51 1.70
CA LYS A 202 8.69 -11.71 0.30
C LYS A 202 7.22 -12.12 0.13
N ILE A 203 6.61 -12.73 1.16
CA ILE A 203 5.20 -13.12 1.12
C ILE A 203 4.27 -11.91 0.94
N VAL A 204 4.68 -10.74 1.42
CA VAL A 204 3.91 -9.48 1.32
C VAL A 204 3.57 -9.18 -0.13
N ARG A 205 4.53 -9.33 -1.05
CA ARG A 205 4.32 -9.09 -2.49
C ARG A 205 3.50 -10.19 -3.16
N LYS A 206 3.60 -11.43 -2.66
CA LYS A 206 2.93 -12.58 -3.28
C LYS A 206 1.45 -12.67 -2.93
N VAL A 207 1.00 -11.91 -1.92
CA VAL A 207 -0.39 -11.84 -1.50
C VAL A 207 -0.84 -10.39 -1.64
N PRO A 208 -1.58 -10.04 -2.70
CA PRO A 208 -1.93 -8.64 -2.99
C PRO A 208 -2.68 -7.99 -1.83
N GLN A 209 -3.55 -8.72 -1.13
CA GLN A 209 -4.23 -8.22 0.05
C GLN A 209 -3.24 -7.80 1.16
N LEU A 210 -2.16 -8.58 1.36
CA LEU A 210 -1.12 -8.26 2.33
C LEU A 210 -0.25 -7.09 1.88
N GLN A 211 0.06 -7.01 0.58
CA GLN A 211 0.75 -5.87 -0.02
C GLN A 211 -0.03 -4.58 0.22
N MET A 212 -1.33 -4.58 -0.05
CA MET A 212 -2.18 -3.40 0.12
C MET A 212 -2.24 -2.97 1.59
N ILE A 213 -2.38 -3.91 2.53
CA ILE A 213 -2.34 -3.61 3.98
C ILE A 213 -0.99 -3.00 4.39
N VAL A 214 0.12 -3.59 3.95
CA VAL A 214 1.47 -3.09 4.30
C VAL A 214 1.73 -1.73 3.67
N MET A 215 1.33 -1.52 2.41
CA MET A 215 1.49 -0.24 1.72
C MET A 215 0.59 0.84 2.32
N GLY A 216 -0.65 0.53 2.69
CA GLY A 216 -1.51 1.45 3.43
C GLY A 216 -0.92 1.83 4.78
N LEU A 217 -0.35 0.86 5.52
CA LEU A 217 0.33 1.12 6.79
C LEU A 217 1.54 2.04 6.61
N ILE A 218 2.41 1.75 5.63
CA ILE A 218 3.61 2.56 5.34
C ILE A 218 3.21 3.96 4.84
N GLY A 219 2.18 4.06 4.00
CA GLY A 219 1.64 5.34 3.52
C GLY A 219 1.19 6.24 4.66
N GLY A 220 0.49 5.67 5.66
CA GLY A 220 0.08 6.38 6.87
C GLY A 220 1.24 6.90 7.72
N MET A 221 2.43 6.30 7.64
CA MET A 221 3.59 6.69 8.46
C MET A 221 4.13 8.10 8.13
N LYS A 222 3.85 8.65 6.94
CA LYS A 222 4.32 10.00 6.56
C LYS A 222 3.79 11.08 7.51
N SER A 223 2.58 10.91 8.04
CA SER A 223 1.96 11.83 9.00
C SER A 223 2.56 11.74 10.42
N ILE A 224 3.10 10.58 10.79
CA ILE A 224 3.55 10.25 12.14
C ILE A 224 4.88 10.96 12.49
N GLY A 225 5.70 11.26 11.47
CA GLY A 225 7.07 11.77 11.66
C GLY A 225 7.15 13.03 12.54
N TYR A 226 6.25 13.99 12.35
CA TYR A 226 6.23 15.23 13.14
C TYR A 226 5.90 14.98 14.62
N ILE A 227 5.04 14.01 14.91
CA ILE A 227 4.65 13.67 16.29
C ILE A 227 5.79 12.93 16.99
N VAL A 228 6.45 12.00 16.29
CA VAL A 228 7.64 11.32 16.82
C VAL A 228 8.75 12.32 17.09
N LEU A 229 8.95 13.31 16.22
CA LEU A 229 9.91 14.40 16.45
C LEU A 229 9.54 15.24 17.69
N LEU A 230 8.25 15.60 17.84
CA LEU A 230 7.76 16.33 19.00
C LEU A 230 7.95 15.52 20.30
N LEU A 231 7.61 14.22 20.28
CA LEU A 231 7.79 13.31 21.40
C LEU A 231 9.27 13.20 21.79
N PHE A 232 10.16 13.03 20.80
CA PHE A 232 11.60 12.98 21.02
C PHE A 232 12.13 14.29 21.62
N LEU A 233 11.66 15.45 21.14
CA LEU A 233 12.05 16.76 21.68
C LEU A 233 11.65 16.90 23.15
N VAL A 234 10.42 16.52 23.50
CA VAL A 234 9.95 16.55 24.90
C VAL A 234 10.80 15.61 25.75
N PHE A 235 11.05 14.38 25.30
CA PHE A 235 11.89 13.43 26.04
C PHE A 235 13.31 13.94 26.19
N TYR A 236 13.87 14.59 25.17
CA TYR A 236 15.20 15.17 25.22
C TYR A 236 15.31 16.29 26.27
N LEU A 237 14.32 17.19 26.33
CA LEU A 237 14.28 18.26 27.34
C LEU A 237 14.18 17.70 28.76
N PHE A 238 13.30 16.72 28.97
CA PHE A 238 13.17 16.06 30.27
C PHE A 238 14.41 15.23 30.61
N ALA A 239 15.03 14.54 29.65
CA ALA A 239 16.25 13.76 29.87
C ALA A 239 17.39 14.66 30.37
N ILE A 240 17.59 15.83 29.76
CA ILE A 240 18.59 16.80 30.23
C ILE A 240 18.27 17.28 31.64
N ALA A 241 17.02 17.67 31.91
CA ALA A 241 16.61 18.12 33.23
C ALA A 241 16.79 17.02 34.30
N GLY A 242 16.41 15.78 33.98
CA GLY A 242 16.60 14.61 34.82
C GLY A 242 18.07 14.32 35.09
N ILE A 243 18.96 14.39 34.10
CA ILE A 243 20.41 14.25 34.32
C ILE A 243 20.93 15.37 35.23
N MET A 244 20.47 16.61 35.06
CA MET A 244 20.93 17.73 35.89
C MET A 244 20.52 17.60 37.36
N TRP A 245 19.38 16.97 37.64
CA TRP A 245 18.85 16.87 39.01
C TRP A 245 19.09 15.52 39.67
N PHE A 246 19.05 14.42 38.91
CA PHE A 246 18.98 13.08 39.43
C PHE A 246 20.26 12.27 39.24
N ARG A 247 21.17 12.69 38.35
CA ARG A 247 22.37 11.89 38.00
C ARG A 247 23.17 11.40 39.20
N GLU A 248 23.35 12.21 40.24
CA GLU A 248 24.15 11.82 41.41
C GLU A 248 23.41 10.88 42.37
N ASN A 249 22.07 10.95 42.39
CA ASN A 249 21.23 10.10 43.21
C ASN A 249 20.82 8.81 42.47
N ASP A 250 20.72 8.84 41.15
CA ASP A 250 20.29 7.70 40.35
C ASP A 250 21.09 7.57 39.02
N PRO A 251 22.36 7.15 39.09
CA PRO A 251 23.16 6.93 37.88
C PRO A 251 22.62 5.81 36.98
N TRP A 252 21.92 4.81 37.53
CA TRP A 252 21.37 3.72 36.72
C TRP A 252 20.40 4.22 35.65
N HIS A 253 19.58 5.23 35.97
CA HIS A 253 18.60 5.81 35.06
C HIS A 253 19.07 7.11 34.39
N PHE A 254 19.85 7.96 35.08
CA PHE A 254 20.17 9.32 34.64
C PHE A 254 21.69 9.60 34.50
N ARG A 255 22.53 8.57 34.27
CA ARG A 255 23.98 8.77 34.07
C ARG A 255 24.34 9.50 32.78
N SER A 256 23.66 9.17 31.69
CA SER A 256 23.94 9.65 30.33
C SER A 256 22.64 9.84 29.55
N LEU A 257 22.71 10.63 28.48
CA LEU A 257 21.54 11.05 27.70
C LEU A 257 20.77 9.87 27.10
N ASP A 258 21.48 8.88 26.55
CA ASP A 258 20.92 7.67 25.98
C ASP A 258 20.12 6.84 27.01
N ILE A 259 20.67 6.68 28.22
CA ILE A 259 20.02 5.92 29.29
C ILE A 259 18.83 6.71 29.87
N ALA A 260 18.96 8.03 30.01
CA ALA A 260 17.87 8.88 30.47
C ALA A 260 16.71 8.91 29.47
N LEU A 261 17.01 8.97 28.16
CA LEU A 261 15.99 8.86 27.10
C LEU A 261 15.28 7.50 27.15
N LEU A 262 16.01 6.40 27.31
CA LEU A 262 15.43 5.06 27.41
C LEU A 262 14.58 4.91 28.68
N THR A 263 15.06 5.44 29.82
CA THR A 263 14.31 5.45 31.09
C THR A 263 13.00 6.21 30.93
N LEU A 264 13.05 7.42 30.36
CA LEU A 264 11.86 8.24 30.14
C LEU A 264 10.91 7.62 29.11
N PHE A 265 11.42 6.93 28.09
CA PHE A 265 10.60 6.13 27.17
C PHE A 265 9.82 5.03 27.90
N ARG A 266 10.48 4.26 28.78
CA ARG A 266 9.80 3.28 29.65
C ARG A 266 8.75 3.94 30.54
N CYS A 267 9.11 5.05 31.20
CA CYS A 267 8.21 5.80 32.06
C CYS A 267 6.99 6.36 31.31
N ALA A 268 7.17 6.78 30.05
CA ALA A 268 6.08 7.29 29.21
C ALA A 268 5.09 6.19 28.80
N THR A 269 5.52 4.93 28.74
CA THR A 269 4.61 3.78 28.57
C THR A 269 3.93 3.36 29.87
N LEU A 270 4.07 4.15 30.94
CA LEU A 270 3.60 3.89 32.31
C LEU A 270 4.22 2.63 32.94
N GLU A 271 5.36 2.17 32.41
CA GLU A 271 6.15 1.09 32.98
C GLU A 271 7.17 1.67 33.98
N ASP A 272 7.24 1.09 35.19
CA ASP A 272 8.20 1.38 36.26
C ASP A 272 8.37 2.86 36.66
N TRP A 273 7.53 3.77 36.16
CA TRP A 273 7.68 5.21 36.39
C TRP A 273 7.59 5.61 37.86
N THR A 274 6.77 4.88 38.65
CA THR A 274 6.69 5.07 40.09
C THR A 274 7.96 4.64 40.80
N ASP A 275 8.62 3.58 40.34
CA ASP A 275 9.82 3.04 40.97
C ASP A 275 11.02 3.94 40.68
N VAL A 276 11.11 4.46 39.45
CA VAL A 276 12.09 5.50 39.09
C VAL A 276 11.82 6.78 39.89
N MET A 277 10.56 7.20 40.02
CA MET A 277 10.20 8.35 40.84
C MET A 277 10.57 8.15 42.31
N TYR A 278 10.24 7.00 42.90
CA TYR A 278 10.54 6.68 44.30
C TYR A 278 12.03 6.55 44.56
N THR A 279 12.80 5.99 43.63
CA THR A 279 14.27 5.97 43.70
C THR A 279 14.83 7.40 43.74
N ASN A 280 14.25 8.30 42.94
CA ASN A 280 14.64 9.70 42.91
C ASN A 280 14.12 10.54 44.09
N MET A 281 13.04 10.09 44.74
CA MET A 281 12.39 10.78 45.84
C MET A 281 12.98 10.38 47.20
N TYR A 282 13.15 9.08 47.45
CA TYR A 282 13.69 8.55 48.71
C TYR A 282 15.20 8.35 48.68
N GLY A 283 15.78 8.26 47.48
CA GLY A 283 17.20 8.00 47.27
C GLY A 283 17.49 6.54 46.97
N CYS A 284 18.50 6.31 46.12
CA CYS A 284 18.93 4.96 45.73
C CYS A 284 19.36 4.08 46.91
N ASP A 285 19.79 4.71 48.01
CA ASP A 285 20.25 4.05 49.23
C ASP A 285 19.08 3.53 50.07
N VAL A 286 17.91 4.16 49.99
CA VAL A 286 16.71 3.81 50.76
C VAL A 286 15.72 3.00 49.93
N TYR A 287 15.57 3.34 48.65
CA TYR A 287 14.64 2.74 47.71
C TYR A 287 15.31 2.54 46.35
N GLY A 288 15.04 1.40 45.70
CA GLY A 288 15.64 1.04 44.42
C GLY A 288 16.77 0.01 44.57
N TYR A 289 17.85 0.18 43.83
CA TYR A 289 18.89 -0.85 43.69
C TYR A 289 20.02 -0.79 44.73
N GLY A 290 20.05 0.21 45.63
CA GLY A 290 21.06 0.30 46.67
C GLY A 290 20.79 -0.59 47.90
N HIS A 291 19.54 -1.01 48.14
CA HIS A 291 19.15 -1.69 49.39
C HIS A 291 18.80 -3.18 49.26
N SER A 292 18.55 -3.77 48.07
CA SER A 292 18.23 -5.21 47.95
C SER A 292 18.32 -5.82 46.54
N LEU A 293 19.07 -6.93 46.41
CA LEU A 293 18.98 -8.15 45.55
C LEU A 293 18.45 -8.15 44.09
N SER A 294 17.83 -7.09 43.56
CA SER A 294 17.30 -7.05 42.18
C SER A 294 18.33 -6.58 41.15
N GLY A 295 19.33 -5.82 41.58
CA GLY A 295 20.48 -5.49 40.75
C GLY A 295 21.56 -6.55 40.92
N GLY A 296 21.99 -7.18 39.84
CA GLY A 296 23.18 -8.05 39.85
C GLY A 296 24.40 -7.33 40.48
N PRO A 297 25.43 -8.07 40.91
CA PRO A 297 26.62 -7.49 41.51
C PRO A 297 27.18 -6.35 40.64
N GLY A 298 27.27 -5.13 41.22
CA GLY A 298 27.72 -3.91 40.54
C GLY A 298 26.65 -2.80 40.42
N ILE A 299 25.35 -3.11 40.51
CA ILE A 299 24.29 -2.08 40.39
C ILE A 299 24.11 -1.30 41.69
N ALA A 300 24.13 -1.98 42.84
CA ALA A 300 24.04 -1.33 44.15
C ALA A 300 25.20 -0.34 44.42
N GLU A 301 26.38 -0.61 43.87
CA GLU A 301 27.59 0.22 44.02
C GLU A 301 27.52 1.53 43.21
N MET A 302 26.58 1.64 42.26
CA MET A 302 26.38 2.87 41.50
C MET A 302 25.67 3.96 42.31
N CYS A 303 25.13 3.67 43.49
CA CYS A 303 24.48 4.67 44.32
C CYS A 303 25.51 5.64 44.94
N THR A 304 25.60 6.88 44.43
CA THR A 304 26.64 7.85 44.83
C THR A 304 26.21 8.90 45.86
N LYS A 305 24.90 9.18 45.98
CA LYS A 305 24.35 10.13 46.96
C LYS A 305 23.02 9.65 47.53
N LYS A 306 22.70 10.16 48.72
CA LYS A 306 21.37 10.02 49.33
C LYS A 306 20.34 10.84 48.57
N GLY A 307 19.08 10.41 48.68
CA GLY A 307 17.94 11.12 48.12
C GLY A 307 17.79 12.55 48.63
N PRO A 308 17.02 13.39 47.92
CA PRO A 308 16.73 14.74 48.37
C PRO A 308 15.87 14.72 49.64
N ASP A 309 16.08 15.72 50.50
CA ASP A 309 15.26 15.93 51.71
C ASP A 309 14.24 17.06 51.52
N GLY A 310 13.11 16.97 52.22
CA GLY A 310 12.11 18.04 52.31
C GLY A 310 11.57 18.49 50.95
N PHE A 311 11.80 19.75 50.58
CA PHE A 311 11.26 20.33 49.33
C PHE A 311 11.79 19.64 48.07
N GLY A 312 12.99 19.04 48.12
CA GLY A 312 13.55 18.32 46.96
C GLY A 312 12.72 17.07 46.59
N GLN A 313 12.11 16.40 47.58
CA GLN A 313 11.21 15.26 47.33
C GLN A 313 9.96 15.69 46.55
N LEU A 314 9.40 16.86 46.91
CA LEU A 314 8.26 17.42 46.20
C LEU A 314 8.61 17.77 44.74
N LEU A 315 9.81 18.30 44.48
CA LEU A 315 10.26 18.60 43.12
C LEU A 315 10.39 17.35 42.25
N VAL A 316 10.83 16.22 42.82
CA VAL A 316 10.87 14.93 42.12
C VAL A 316 9.46 14.50 41.72
N VAL A 317 8.50 14.54 42.65
CA VAL A 317 7.11 14.18 42.37
C VAL A 317 6.53 15.07 41.28
N ILE A 318 6.75 16.38 41.36
CA ILE A 318 6.29 17.33 40.34
C ILE A 318 6.89 17.02 38.97
N TYR A 319 8.20 16.75 38.90
CA TYR A 319 8.87 16.39 37.65
C TYR A 319 8.21 15.17 36.99
N PHE A 320 8.03 14.07 37.74
CA PHE A 320 7.47 12.84 37.18
C PHE A 320 5.97 12.96 36.86
N LEU A 321 5.19 13.68 37.67
CA LEU A 321 3.77 13.89 37.37
C LEU A 321 3.57 14.74 36.11
N ILE A 322 4.36 15.81 35.94
CA ILE A 322 4.32 16.62 34.72
C ILE A 322 4.77 15.79 33.52
N PHE A 323 5.87 15.04 33.66
CA PHE A 323 6.36 14.17 32.60
C PHE A 323 5.32 13.11 32.18
N VAL A 324 4.71 12.40 33.13
CA VAL A 324 3.70 11.38 32.83
C VAL A 324 2.45 12.00 32.22
N THR A 325 2.01 13.16 32.72
CA THR A 325 0.82 13.83 32.16
C THR A 325 1.08 14.27 30.72
N ILE A 326 2.22 14.90 30.44
CA ILE A 326 2.54 15.39 29.09
C ILE A 326 2.97 14.24 28.18
N GLY A 327 3.96 13.47 28.58
CA GLY A 327 4.61 12.41 27.80
C GLY A 327 3.74 11.18 27.60
N ALA A 328 3.12 10.66 28.66
CA ALA A 328 2.31 9.44 28.59
C ALA A 328 0.87 9.73 28.22
N LEU A 329 0.21 10.67 28.91
CA LEU A 329 -1.24 10.83 28.74
C LEU A 329 -1.61 11.73 27.57
N VAL A 330 -0.89 12.81 27.31
CA VAL A 330 -1.22 13.73 26.21
C VAL A 330 -0.55 13.33 24.91
N LEU A 331 0.77 13.11 24.91
CA LEU A 331 1.50 12.86 23.66
C LEU A 331 1.21 11.46 23.08
N LEU A 332 1.09 10.41 23.91
CA LEU A 332 0.70 9.10 23.35
C LEU A 332 -0.75 9.06 22.90
N THR A 333 -1.67 9.75 23.55
CA THR A 333 -3.07 9.79 23.07
C THR A 333 -3.21 10.61 21.79
N LEU A 334 -2.45 11.71 21.66
CA LEU A 334 -2.34 12.45 20.40
C LEU A 334 -1.73 11.58 19.30
N PHE A 335 -0.69 10.82 19.61
CA PHE A 335 -0.09 9.87 18.68
C PHE A 335 -1.10 8.83 18.22
N ILE A 336 -1.81 8.17 19.15
CA ILE A 336 -2.86 7.19 18.80
C ILE A 336 -3.94 7.85 17.95
N GLY A 337 -4.36 9.08 18.29
CA GLY A 337 -5.35 9.83 17.52
C GLY A 337 -4.93 10.06 16.08
N VAL A 338 -3.73 10.64 15.85
CA VAL A 338 -3.25 10.91 14.49
C VAL A 338 -2.95 9.64 13.71
N VAL A 339 -2.38 8.62 14.36
CA VAL A 339 -2.18 7.31 13.72
C VAL A 339 -3.52 6.73 13.28
N THR A 340 -4.54 6.77 14.15
CA THR A 340 -5.89 6.27 13.82
C THR A 340 -6.47 7.02 12.63
N THR A 341 -6.42 8.35 12.63
CA THR A 341 -6.92 9.16 11.50
C THR A 341 -6.15 8.87 10.21
N SER A 342 -4.81 8.82 10.26
CA SER A 342 -4.00 8.54 9.07
C SER A 342 -4.19 7.13 8.52
N MET A 343 -4.42 6.15 9.40
CA MET A 343 -4.70 4.77 9.01
C MET A 343 -6.12 4.65 8.47
N GLU A 344 -7.08 5.39 9.01
CA GLU A 344 -8.44 5.46 8.50
C GLU A 344 -8.49 6.09 7.11
N GLU A 345 -7.80 7.22 6.90
CA GLU A 345 -7.59 7.85 5.58
C GLU A 345 -6.96 6.87 4.59
N ALA A 346 -5.80 6.27 4.92
CA ALA A 346 -5.14 5.30 4.05
C ALA A 346 -6.01 4.05 3.77
N THR A 347 -6.86 3.64 4.71
CA THR A 347 -7.81 2.53 4.51
C THR A 347 -8.98 2.93 3.62
N GLN A 348 -9.44 4.19 3.69
CA GLN A 348 -10.48 4.73 2.81
C GLN A 348 -9.96 4.85 1.38
N ASP A 349 -8.77 5.40 1.17
CA ASP A 349 -8.14 5.52 -0.15
C ASP A 349 -7.98 4.13 -0.81
N MET A 350 -7.53 3.15 -0.03
CA MET A 350 -7.43 1.76 -0.48
C MET A 350 -8.80 1.18 -0.89
N LYS A 351 -9.87 1.47 -0.15
CA LYS A 351 -11.21 0.99 -0.48
C LYS A 351 -11.77 1.66 -1.73
N ALA A 352 -11.59 2.97 -1.87
CA ALA A 352 -11.98 3.71 -3.06
C ALA A 352 -11.28 3.15 -4.30
N ALA A 353 -9.96 2.95 -4.24
CA ALA A 353 -9.21 2.33 -5.34
C ALA A 353 -9.72 0.92 -5.69
N LEU A 354 -10.10 0.12 -4.69
CA LEU A 354 -10.67 -1.21 -4.92
C LEU A 354 -12.06 -1.13 -5.58
N GLU A 355 -12.88 -0.14 -5.22
CA GLU A 355 -14.19 0.08 -5.83
C GLU A 355 -14.06 0.49 -7.31
N VAL A 356 -13.13 1.38 -7.63
CA VAL A 356 -12.81 1.75 -9.03
C VAL A 356 -12.37 0.53 -9.84
N GLU A 357 -11.48 -0.30 -9.31
CA GLU A 357 -11.05 -1.54 -9.99
C GLU A 357 -12.21 -2.53 -10.22
N LYS A 358 -13.14 -2.64 -9.27
CA LYS A 358 -14.36 -3.45 -9.46
C LYS A 358 -15.24 -2.89 -10.58
N MET A 359 -15.47 -1.58 -10.59
CA MET A 359 -16.25 -0.92 -11.65
C MET A 359 -15.60 -1.11 -13.03
N VAL A 360 -14.28 -0.99 -13.13
CA VAL A 360 -13.53 -1.29 -14.36
C VAL A 360 -13.76 -2.74 -14.81
N GLY A 361 -13.71 -3.70 -13.87
CA GLY A 361 -14.01 -5.10 -14.14
C GLY A 361 -15.42 -5.32 -14.69
N ASP A 362 -16.42 -4.67 -14.09
CA ASP A 362 -17.82 -4.73 -14.55
C ASP A 362 -17.97 -4.13 -15.96
N ILE A 363 -17.38 -2.96 -16.22
CA ILE A 363 -17.37 -2.29 -17.54
C ILE A 363 -16.71 -3.19 -18.61
N MET A 364 -15.61 -3.85 -18.26
CA MET A 364 -14.92 -4.77 -19.16
C MET A 364 -15.82 -5.92 -19.61
N VAL A 365 -16.59 -6.50 -18.69
CA VAL A 365 -17.53 -7.59 -18.98
C VAL A 365 -18.71 -7.07 -19.79
N GLU A 366 -19.31 -5.95 -19.38
CA GLU A 366 -20.48 -5.37 -20.04
C GLU A 366 -20.21 -4.99 -21.50
N HIS A 367 -19.07 -4.34 -21.76
CA HIS A 367 -18.69 -3.90 -23.10
C HIS A 367 -17.82 -4.89 -23.87
N SER A 368 -17.61 -6.10 -23.33
CA SER A 368 -16.76 -7.14 -23.95
C SER A 368 -15.38 -6.60 -24.37
N MET A 369 -14.78 -5.79 -23.49
CA MET A 369 -13.51 -5.13 -23.79
C MET A 369 -12.33 -6.07 -23.57
N ALA A 370 -11.41 -6.09 -24.53
CA ALA A 370 -10.12 -6.74 -24.33
C ALA A 370 -9.32 -5.96 -23.28
N LYS A 371 -8.69 -6.69 -22.35
CA LYS A 371 -7.82 -6.14 -21.30
C LYS A 371 -6.72 -5.24 -21.87
N GLU A 372 -6.19 -5.59 -23.02
CA GLU A 372 -5.18 -4.82 -23.77
C GLU A 372 -5.65 -3.39 -24.09
N MET A 373 -6.94 -3.21 -24.41
CA MET A 373 -7.50 -1.89 -24.68
C MET A 373 -7.62 -1.05 -23.41
N VAL A 374 -7.97 -1.69 -22.29
CA VAL A 374 -8.03 -1.03 -20.97
C VAL A 374 -6.64 -0.61 -20.53
N ASP A 375 -5.62 -1.44 -20.74
CA ASP A 375 -4.23 -1.10 -20.43
C ASP A 375 -3.74 0.10 -21.26
N ILE A 376 -4.15 0.22 -22.54
CA ILE A 376 -3.86 1.41 -23.35
C ILE A 376 -4.52 2.64 -22.74
N TYR A 377 -5.80 2.54 -22.34
CA TYR A 377 -6.48 3.67 -21.71
C TYR A 377 -5.89 4.02 -20.35
N ARG A 378 -5.37 3.07 -19.56
CA ARG A 378 -4.61 3.36 -18.34
C ARG A 378 -3.36 4.17 -18.62
N VAL A 379 -2.64 3.86 -19.70
CA VAL A 379 -1.46 4.65 -20.10
C VAL A 379 -1.87 6.07 -20.47
N VAL A 380 -2.97 6.25 -21.21
CA VAL A 380 -3.48 7.59 -21.55
C VAL A 380 -3.92 8.33 -20.29
N PHE A 381 -4.61 7.67 -19.38
CA PHE A 381 -5.01 8.24 -18.08
C PHE A 381 -3.78 8.73 -17.31
N SER A 382 -2.74 7.91 -17.18
CA SER A 382 -1.47 8.30 -16.52
C SER A 382 -0.67 9.40 -17.23
N MET A 383 -1.00 9.73 -18.49
CA MET A 383 -0.40 10.87 -19.19
C MET A 383 -1.19 12.15 -18.96
N LEU A 384 -2.45 12.02 -18.56
CA LEU A 384 -3.35 13.13 -18.28
C LEU A 384 -3.29 13.53 -16.80
N ASP A 385 -3.24 12.55 -15.91
CA ASP A 385 -2.92 12.69 -14.48
C ASP A 385 -1.46 13.16 -14.37
N LEU A 386 -1.26 14.46 -14.16
CA LEU A 386 0.07 15.09 -14.15
C LEU A 386 0.70 15.07 -12.76
N ASP A 387 -0.11 14.93 -11.71
CA ASP A 387 0.34 14.92 -10.32
C ASP A 387 0.40 13.51 -9.69
N ASP A 388 0.07 12.47 -10.47
CA ASP A 388 -0.07 11.07 -10.05
C ASP A 388 -1.10 10.92 -8.90
N GLY A 389 -2.15 11.75 -8.92
CA GLY A 389 -3.24 11.79 -7.94
C GLY A 389 -4.18 10.58 -8.02
N GLY A 390 -4.20 9.87 -9.16
CA GLY A 390 -5.08 8.73 -9.40
C GLY A 390 -6.49 9.12 -9.88
N THR A 391 -6.74 10.42 -10.03
CA THR A 391 -7.93 11.03 -10.62
C THR A 391 -7.48 12.09 -11.62
N ILE A 392 -8.35 12.51 -12.54
CA ILE A 392 -8.06 13.61 -13.48
C ILE A 392 -8.87 14.82 -13.08
N GLU A 393 -8.20 15.90 -12.69
CA GLU A 393 -8.86 17.18 -12.43
C GLU A 393 -9.31 17.85 -13.75
N GLU A 394 -10.30 18.77 -13.67
CA GLU A 394 -10.76 19.53 -14.85
C GLU A 394 -9.59 20.17 -15.61
N GLN A 395 -8.65 20.77 -14.87
CA GLN A 395 -7.49 21.48 -15.40
C GLN A 395 -6.52 20.56 -16.15
N GLU A 396 -6.32 19.35 -15.65
CA GLU A 396 -5.46 18.34 -16.27
C GLU A 396 -6.07 17.83 -17.58
N LEU A 397 -7.39 17.57 -17.58
CA LEU A 397 -8.13 17.25 -18.78
C LEU A 397 -8.03 18.40 -19.82
N ILE A 398 -8.06 19.66 -19.36
CA ILE A 398 -7.90 20.83 -20.25
C ILE A 398 -6.54 20.83 -20.94
N ILE A 399 -5.48 20.60 -20.17
CA ILE A 399 -4.10 20.57 -20.67
C ILE A 399 -3.93 19.42 -21.66
N GLY A 400 -4.45 18.24 -21.32
CA GLY A 400 -4.47 17.07 -22.20
C GLY A 400 -5.15 17.34 -23.54
N LEU A 401 -6.36 17.87 -23.51
CA LEU A 401 -7.15 18.16 -24.72
C LEU A 401 -6.50 19.24 -25.59
N LYS A 402 -5.93 20.30 -25.01
CA LYS A 402 -5.17 21.32 -25.76
C LYS A 402 -3.94 20.73 -26.46
N SER A 403 -3.31 19.74 -25.85
CA SER A 403 -2.15 19.03 -26.41
C SER A 403 -2.49 18.19 -27.64
N THR A 404 -3.76 17.80 -27.82
CA THR A 404 -4.22 17.05 -29.00
C THR A 404 -4.45 17.92 -30.25
N GLY A 405 -4.23 19.24 -30.16
CA GLY A 405 -4.36 20.17 -31.30
C GLY A 405 -5.80 20.54 -31.65
N ARG A 406 -6.78 20.16 -30.83
CA ARG A 406 -8.18 20.64 -30.94
C ARG A 406 -8.41 21.81 -29.99
N HIS A 407 -8.99 22.90 -30.51
CA HIS A 407 -9.44 24.03 -29.70
C HIS A 407 -10.88 23.78 -29.25
N PHE A 408 -11.07 23.56 -27.95
CA PHE A 408 -12.38 23.53 -27.32
C PHE A 408 -12.66 24.89 -26.66
N ASN A 409 -13.91 25.32 -26.68
CA ASN A 409 -14.34 26.49 -25.91
C ASN A 409 -14.53 26.11 -24.43
N GLU A 410 -14.31 27.05 -23.51
CA GLU A 410 -14.36 26.81 -22.06
C GLU A 410 -15.70 26.20 -21.61
N GLU A 411 -16.83 26.71 -22.13
CA GLU A 411 -18.17 26.14 -21.88
C GLU A 411 -18.35 24.73 -22.43
N GLU A 412 -17.68 24.37 -23.53
CA GLU A 412 -17.75 23.03 -24.11
C GLU A 412 -16.95 22.02 -23.28
N MET A 413 -15.85 22.49 -22.68
CA MET A 413 -14.97 21.68 -21.84
C MET A 413 -15.64 21.37 -20.51
N THR A 414 -16.21 22.36 -19.83
CA THR A 414 -16.95 22.16 -18.59
C THR A 414 -18.17 21.27 -18.81
N ARG A 415 -18.86 21.39 -19.96
CA ARG A 415 -19.96 20.47 -20.30
C ARG A 415 -19.47 19.03 -20.46
N LYS A 416 -18.39 18.81 -21.24
CA LYS A 416 -17.81 17.48 -21.42
C LYS A 416 -17.28 16.90 -20.13
N PHE A 417 -16.71 17.71 -19.25
CA PHE A 417 -16.28 17.29 -17.92
C PHE A 417 -17.48 16.79 -17.09
N SER A 418 -18.56 17.58 -17.02
CA SER A 418 -19.78 17.20 -16.30
C SER A 418 -20.56 16.01 -16.88
N GLU A 419 -20.29 15.64 -18.14
CA GLU A 419 -20.85 14.44 -18.76
C GLU A 419 -20.10 13.16 -18.38
N VAL A 420 -18.88 13.31 -17.85
CA VAL A 420 -17.98 12.20 -17.48
C VAL A 420 -17.95 11.98 -15.99
N ASP A 421 -17.91 13.05 -15.21
CA ASP A 421 -18.04 13.06 -13.75
C ASP A 421 -19.50 12.73 -13.37
N GLU A 422 -19.81 11.44 -13.22
CA GLU A 422 -21.17 10.96 -12.97
C GLU A 422 -21.55 11.12 -11.49
N ASP A 423 -20.56 11.08 -10.59
CA ASP A 423 -20.77 11.19 -9.14
C ASP A 423 -20.70 12.65 -8.62
N GLY A 424 -20.23 13.58 -9.45
CA GLY A 424 -20.12 15.00 -9.15
C GLY A 424 -18.99 15.31 -8.17
N SER A 425 -17.96 14.47 -8.12
CA SER A 425 -16.79 14.64 -7.27
C SER A 425 -15.93 15.84 -7.68
N GLY A 426 -16.05 16.30 -8.93
CA GLY A 426 -15.21 17.35 -9.50
C GLY A 426 -13.85 16.84 -9.99
N GLU A 427 -13.65 15.53 -9.94
CA GLU A 427 -12.50 14.79 -10.43
C GLU A 427 -13.01 13.62 -11.27
N ILE A 428 -12.20 13.08 -12.17
CA ILE A 428 -12.59 11.92 -12.99
C ILE A 428 -11.73 10.73 -12.59
N ASP A 429 -12.37 9.69 -12.06
CA ASP A 429 -11.67 8.44 -11.77
C ASP A 429 -11.42 7.59 -13.04
N PHE A 430 -10.64 6.52 -12.93
CA PHE A 430 -10.33 5.70 -14.10
C PHE A 430 -11.55 4.96 -14.68
N ALA A 431 -12.54 4.58 -13.87
CA ALA A 431 -13.76 3.92 -14.33
C ALA A 431 -14.63 4.90 -15.14
N GLU A 432 -14.80 6.13 -14.66
CA GLU A 432 -15.49 7.21 -15.36
C GLU A 432 -14.79 7.58 -16.66
N PHE A 433 -13.46 7.72 -16.62
CA PHE A 433 -12.64 7.95 -17.82
C PHE A 433 -12.80 6.82 -18.84
N LEU A 434 -12.86 5.57 -18.39
CA LEU A 434 -13.04 4.41 -19.27
C LEU A 434 -14.43 4.46 -19.93
N MET A 435 -15.49 4.76 -19.17
CA MET A 435 -16.85 4.95 -19.70
C MET A 435 -16.92 6.08 -20.71
N PHE A 436 -16.21 7.19 -20.45
CA PHE A 436 -16.10 8.30 -21.40
C PHE A 436 -15.45 7.85 -22.72
N MET A 437 -14.33 7.13 -22.65
CA MET A 437 -13.64 6.64 -23.86
C MET A 437 -14.51 5.66 -24.68
N ILE A 438 -15.35 4.87 -24.01
CA ILE A 438 -16.34 4.00 -24.67
C ILE A 438 -17.39 4.84 -25.39
N LYS A 439 -18.00 5.83 -24.70
CA LYS A 439 -19.01 6.74 -25.27
C LYS A 439 -18.46 7.48 -26.51
N VAL A 440 -17.24 8.01 -26.43
CA VAL A 440 -16.56 8.70 -27.55
C VAL A 440 -16.36 7.76 -28.74
N LYS A 441 -15.89 6.52 -28.50
CA LYS A 441 -15.68 5.54 -29.57
C LYS A 441 -16.99 5.16 -30.28
N GLN A 442 -18.09 5.05 -29.53
CA GLN A 442 -19.41 4.77 -30.09
C GLN A 442 -19.91 5.91 -30.98
N GLN A 443 -19.73 7.16 -30.56
CA GLN A 443 -20.11 8.35 -31.34
C GLN A 443 -19.34 8.43 -32.66
N VAL A 444 -18.01 8.22 -32.63
CA VAL A 444 -17.17 8.24 -33.84
C VAL A 444 -17.62 7.16 -34.83
N ASN A 445 -17.94 5.95 -34.36
CA ASN A 445 -18.46 4.89 -35.23
C ASN A 445 -19.83 5.23 -35.84
N GLN A 446 -20.68 5.96 -35.11
CA GLN A 446 -22.03 6.33 -35.56
C GLN A 446 -22.01 7.46 -36.60
N ASP A 447 -21.16 8.48 -36.40
CA ASP A 447 -20.94 9.57 -37.36
C ASP A 447 -20.31 9.07 -38.66
N GLN A 448 -19.41 8.09 -38.56
CA GLN A 448 -18.78 7.45 -39.71
C GLN A 448 -19.79 6.62 -40.52
N TRP A 449 -20.80 6.03 -39.87
CA TRP A 449 -21.90 5.33 -40.53
C TRP A 449 -22.83 6.29 -41.28
N VAL A 450 -23.22 7.42 -40.67
CA VAL A 450 -24.10 8.43 -41.29
C VAL A 450 -23.44 9.06 -42.53
N GLY A 451 -22.12 9.21 -42.53
CA GLY A 451 -21.35 9.69 -43.70
C GLY A 451 -21.34 8.73 -44.90
N GLU A 452 -21.49 7.42 -44.69
CA GLU A 452 -21.52 6.42 -45.77
C GLU A 452 -22.92 6.17 -46.35
N VAL A 453 -24.00 6.37 -45.58
CA VAL A 453 -25.38 6.17 -46.08
C VAL A 453 -25.98 7.45 -46.69
N GLY A 454 -25.37 8.61 -46.47
CA GLY A 454 -25.83 9.92 -46.95
C GLY A 454 -25.16 10.37 -48.26
N GLY A 455 -25.29 9.59 -49.34
CA GLY A 455 -25.03 10.09 -50.71
C GLY A 455 -26.15 11.04 -51.18
N PRO A 456 -25.90 12.00 -52.09
CA PRO A 456 -26.85 13.06 -52.41
C PRO A 456 -28.11 12.50 -53.08
N SER A 457 -29.29 12.82 -52.53
CA SER A 457 -30.57 12.66 -53.24
C SER A 457 -30.63 13.68 -54.37
N GLU A 458 -30.34 13.27 -55.60
CA GLU A 458 -30.71 14.02 -56.79
C GLU A 458 -32.23 14.22 -56.79
N ARG A 459 -32.65 15.48 -56.68
CA ARG A 459 -34.02 15.92 -56.83
C ARG A 459 -34.27 16.05 -58.32
N ILE A 460 -34.94 15.06 -58.91
CA ILE A 460 -35.51 15.15 -60.25
C ILE A 460 -36.77 16.00 -60.10
N ASP A 461 -36.70 17.27 -60.45
CA ASP A 461 -37.87 18.12 -60.58
C ASP A 461 -38.52 17.84 -61.94
N GLU A 462 -39.69 17.20 -61.91
CA GLU A 462 -40.55 16.93 -63.07
C GLU A 462 -41.13 18.24 -63.62
N GLU A 463 -41.07 18.36 -64.96
CA GLU A 463 -41.65 19.43 -65.77
C GLU A 463 -43.14 19.66 -65.46
N ALA A 464 -43.47 20.91 -65.10
CA ALA A 464 -44.85 21.40 -65.11
C ALA A 464 -45.15 22.01 -66.49
N VAL A 465 -46.12 21.42 -67.17
CA VAL A 465 -46.85 21.98 -68.31
C VAL A 465 -47.70 23.14 -67.81
N ASP A 466 -47.52 24.34 -68.36
CA ASP A 466 -48.56 25.37 -68.38
C ASP A 466 -48.46 26.23 -69.64
N ASP A 467 -49.62 26.50 -70.22
CA ASP A 467 -49.86 27.14 -71.51
C ASP A 467 -49.69 28.66 -71.45
N GLY A 468 -49.29 29.29 -72.57
CA GLY A 468 -49.72 30.65 -72.89
C GLY A 468 -48.64 31.66 -73.29
N ASP A 469 -48.66 31.99 -74.59
CA ASP A 469 -48.54 33.30 -75.23
C ASP A 469 -47.46 34.32 -74.80
N GLY A 470 -46.73 34.82 -75.81
CA GLY A 470 -46.37 36.25 -75.88
C GLY A 470 -44.90 36.59 -76.11
N ASP A 471 -44.54 36.65 -77.39
CA ASP A 471 -43.85 37.76 -78.07
C ASP A 471 -42.48 38.32 -77.59
N GLU A 472 -41.60 38.35 -78.60
CA GLU A 472 -40.70 39.43 -79.01
C GLU A 472 -39.32 39.64 -78.30
N ASP A 473 -38.30 39.34 -79.11
CA ASP A 473 -37.15 40.18 -79.47
C ASP A 473 -35.93 40.34 -78.53
N GLY A 474 -34.76 40.05 -79.10
CA GLY A 474 -33.49 40.71 -78.77
C GLY A 474 -32.28 39.80 -78.65
N ASP A 475 -31.58 39.57 -79.76
CA ASP A 475 -30.15 39.80 -80.02
C ASP A 475 -29.25 40.08 -78.79
N GLU A 476 -27.96 39.73 -78.67
CA GLU A 476 -26.89 39.15 -79.50
C GLU A 476 -25.69 39.09 -78.52
N ASP A 477 -24.81 38.10 -78.73
CA ASP A 477 -23.35 38.14 -78.60
C ASP A 477 -22.58 38.50 -77.29
N GLY A 478 -21.48 37.74 -77.14
CA GLY A 478 -20.24 38.13 -76.45
C GLY A 478 -19.86 37.12 -75.37
N ASP A 479 -18.97 36.17 -75.63
CA ASP A 479 -17.50 36.31 -75.48
C ASP A 479 -17.10 36.81 -74.08
N GLU A 480 -16.16 36.26 -73.34
CA GLU A 480 -15.04 35.37 -73.63
C GLU A 480 -14.47 34.92 -72.27
N ASN A 481 -13.76 33.80 -72.32
CA ASN A 481 -12.70 33.35 -71.43
C ASN A 481 -12.00 34.44 -70.58
N GLU A 482 -11.71 34.14 -69.32
CA GLU A 482 -10.34 33.82 -68.85
C GLU A 482 -10.34 33.62 -67.31
N ASP A 483 -9.69 32.52 -66.92
CA ASP A 483 -9.08 32.14 -65.63
C ASP A 483 -9.92 31.92 -64.36
#